data_AF-A0A7J5W516-F1
#
_entry.id   AF-A0A7J5W516-F1
#
_cell.length_a   1.000
_cell.length_b   1.000
_cell.length_c   1.000
_cell.angle_alpha   90.00
_cell.angle_beta   90.00
_cell.angle_gamma   90.00
#
_symmetry.space_group_name_H-M   'P 1'
#
loop_
_entity.id
_entity.type
_entity.pdbx_description
1 polymer ?
#
loop_
_entity_poly.entity_id
_entity_poly.type
_entity_poly.pdbx_seq_one_letter_code
_entity_poly.pdbx_strand_id
1 'polypeptide(L)'
;MATCLEWGVERHQECSQTADQGYNTCTQTRDDGYRDCCNWWPCSWVCDAWVWVSNIVCVAWTWVSNVVCVAWTWISTAVCLVWDVITTIVNAILVTIESIIGWILSAIAFVIELILSIPYVGTILKFIWNFITTVIVVAASGFDFILGAIGIRPEKLLRVCTVILRDERGSEVASNEVARSLLQLACDIYKRDCNVRVIPSKPFKYSSGFAGAEQVNDDWIIIDGSNSDADILDVPCMSANSSLGTPASTFQFKSALLCFFGAWRRVTGYGSPVTCFIIRSLPDALGCQVTFTDYATVQGTLTLPHPSPRTLAHEVGHACMLGHQCVDNDNANMMATQGDCEPDSLTPPDRINPRIDNMQTLIIRASKHVTYF
;
A
#
# COMPACT_ATOMS: atom_id res chain seq x y z
N MET A 1 6.64 10.98 14.32
CA MET A 1 5.40 11.27 15.08
C MET A 1 4.41 10.16 14.74
N ALA A 2 3.51 9.77 15.64
CA ALA A 2 2.52 8.75 15.30
C ALA A 2 1.65 9.28 14.15
N THR A 3 1.57 8.55 13.03
CA THR A 3 0.86 9.00 11.82
C THR A 3 -0.61 9.35 12.13
N CYS A 4 -1.23 8.68 13.10
CA CYS A 4 -2.58 9.01 13.55
C CYS A 4 -2.69 10.33 14.34
N LEU A 5 -1.63 10.74 15.03
CA LEU A 5 -1.59 12.05 15.70
C LEU A 5 -1.45 13.16 14.65
N GLU A 6 -0.55 12.98 13.69
CA GLU A 6 -0.32 13.94 12.60
C GLU A 6 -1.57 14.11 11.74
N TRP A 7 -2.19 13.01 11.31
CA TRP A 7 -3.49 13.02 10.63
C TRP A 7 -4.58 13.72 11.45
N GLY A 8 -4.63 13.46 12.76
CA GLY A 8 -5.59 14.12 13.66
C GLY A 8 -5.39 15.63 13.73
N VAL A 9 -4.14 16.09 13.73
CA VAL A 9 -3.80 17.52 13.71
C VAL A 9 -4.17 18.16 12.38
N GLU A 10 -3.82 17.53 11.24
CA GLU A 10 -4.16 18.02 9.91
C GLU A 10 -5.67 18.11 9.70
N ARG A 11 -6.42 17.05 10.05
CA ARG A 11 -7.88 17.05 9.94
C ARG A 11 -8.54 18.08 10.83
N HIS A 12 -8.01 18.29 12.04
CA HIS A 12 -8.51 19.35 12.91
C HIS A 12 -8.28 20.74 12.27
N GLN A 13 -7.14 20.97 11.61
CA GLN A 13 -6.90 22.22 10.88
C GLN A 13 -7.84 22.39 9.69
N GLU A 14 -8.08 21.33 8.91
CA GLU A 14 -9.04 21.34 7.80
C GLU A 14 -10.48 21.63 8.27
N CYS A 15 -10.92 21.02 9.39
CA CYS A 15 -12.23 21.29 9.98
C CYS A 15 -12.37 22.78 10.31
N SER A 16 -11.37 23.37 10.97
CA SER A 16 -11.35 24.80 11.31
C SER A 16 -11.38 25.69 10.06
N GLN A 17 -10.55 25.40 9.05
CA GLN A 17 -10.53 26.17 7.81
C GLN A 17 -11.86 26.09 7.05
N THR A 18 -12.49 24.92 7.02
CA THR A 18 -13.81 24.71 6.39
C THR A 18 -14.89 25.51 7.12
N ALA A 19 -14.83 25.55 8.45
CA ALA A 19 -15.75 26.36 9.25
C ALA A 19 -15.59 27.85 8.94
N ASP A 20 -14.36 28.36 8.89
CA ASP A 20 -14.06 29.75 8.59
C ASP A 20 -14.55 30.15 7.18
N GLN A 21 -14.29 29.31 6.18
CA GLN A 21 -14.82 29.50 4.82
C GLN A 21 -16.35 29.46 4.78
N GLY A 22 -16.97 28.55 5.54
CA GLY A 22 -18.43 28.44 5.67
C GLY A 22 -19.06 29.71 6.24
N TYR A 23 -18.52 30.25 7.35
CA TYR A 23 -19.03 31.49 7.95
C TYR A 23 -18.89 32.69 7.01
N ASN A 24 -17.77 32.80 6.28
CA ASN A 24 -17.57 33.85 5.29
C ASN A 24 -18.59 33.73 4.14
N THR A 25 -18.85 32.51 3.66
CA THR A 25 -19.85 32.23 2.60
C THR A 25 -21.26 32.56 3.07
N CYS A 26 -21.64 32.19 4.30
CA CYS A 26 -22.94 32.54 4.87
C CYS A 26 -23.11 34.07 4.97
N THR A 27 -22.08 34.77 5.42
CA THR A 27 -22.07 36.25 5.54
C THR A 27 -22.24 36.91 4.17
N GLN A 28 -21.49 36.45 3.17
CA GLN A 28 -21.61 36.95 1.80
C GLN A 28 -22.99 36.68 1.20
N THR A 29 -23.52 35.47 1.36
CA THR A 29 -24.85 35.08 0.86
C THR A 29 -25.96 35.91 1.51
N ARG A 30 -25.82 36.23 2.80
CA ARG A 30 -26.74 37.12 3.51
C ARG A 30 -26.69 38.54 2.93
N ASP A 31 -25.49 39.08 2.74
CA ASP A 31 -25.31 40.45 2.27
C ASP A 31 -25.81 40.62 0.82
N ASP A 32 -25.57 39.64 -0.05
CA ASP A 32 -26.11 39.60 -1.41
C ASP A 32 -27.63 39.40 -1.39
N GLY A 33 -28.15 38.52 -0.52
CA GLY A 33 -29.59 38.30 -0.35
C GLY A 33 -30.35 39.57 0.03
N TYR A 34 -29.80 40.39 0.94
CA TYR A 34 -30.41 41.68 1.28
C TYR A 34 -30.37 42.69 0.12
N ARG A 35 -29.36 42.62 -0.75
CA ARG A 35 -29.25 43.49 -1.94
C ARG A 35 -30.26 43.14 -3.02
N ASP A 36 -30.63 41.86 -3.12
CA ASP A 36 -31.57 41.35 -4.13
C ASP A 36 -33.05 41.49 -3.70
N CYS A 37 -33.31 41.90 -2.45
CA CYS A 37 -34.66 42.09 -1.95
C CYS A 37 -35.40 43.26 -2.60
N CYS A 38 -36.71 43.09 -2.86
CA CYS A 38 -37.54 44.21 -3.31
C CYS A 38 -37.62 45.30 -2.23
N ASN A 39 -37.80 46.55 -2.65
CA ASN A 39 -37.95 47.71 -1.77
C ASN A 39 -39.42 48.09 -1.45
N TRP A 40 -40.42 47.40 -2.00
CA TRP A 40 -41.84 47.69 -1.78
C TRP A 40 -42.49 46.74 -0.77
N TRP A 41 -43.45 47.25 0.01
CA TRP A 41 -44.20 46.47 1.00
C TRP A 41 -45.36 45.69 0.34
N PRO A 42 -45.55 44.38 0.60
CA PRO A 42 -44.93 43.56 1.65
C PRO A 42 -43.71 42.72 1.23
N CYS A 43 -43.21 42.84 -0.01
CA CYS A 43 -42.06 42.04 -0.49
C CYS A 43 -40.78 42.27 0.33
N SER A 44 -40.45 43.53 0.66
CA SER A 44 -39.22 43.85 1.42
C SER A 44 -39.17 43.13 2.76
N TRP A 45 -40.29 43.14 3.50
CA TRP A 45 -40.38 42.51 4.81
C TRP A 45 -40.25 40.99 4.76
N VAL A 46 -40.93 40.32 3.81
CA VAL A 46 -40.85 38.86 3.66
C VAL A 46 -39.44 38.43 3.22
N CYS A 47 -38.82 39.20 2.32
CA CYS A 47 -37.48 38.93 1.83
C CYS A 47 -36.42 39.09 2.92
N ASP A 48 -36.46 40.20 3.68
CA ASP A 48 -35.55 40.43 4.81
C ASP A 48 -35.68 39.33 5.87
N ALA A 49 -36.93 38.92 6.18
CA ALA A 49 -37.19 37.82 7.09
C ALA A 49 -36.62 36.49 6.58
N TRP A 50 -36.76 36.19 5.29
CA TRP A 50 -36.22 34.97 4.69
C TRP A 50 -34.69 34.94 4.70
N VAL A 51 -34.03 36.03 4.29
CA VAL A 51 -32.56 36.16 4.29
C VAL A 51 -32.00 36.03 5.71
N TRP A 52 -32.69 36.60 6.70
CA TRP A 52 -32.32 36.45 8.11
C TRP A 52 -32.41 34.99 8.57
N VAL A 53 -33.51 34.28 8.27
CA VAL A 53 -33.68 32.86 8.62
C VAL A 53 -32.63 32.00 7.89
N SER A 54 -32.40 32.20 6.60
CA SER A 54 -31.43 31.41 5.83
C SER A 54 -30.01 31.60 6.33
N ASN A 55 -29.63 32.82 6.71
CA ASN A 55 -28.33 33.08 7.33
C ASN A 55 -28.18 32.37 8.68
N ILE A 56 -29.22 32.39 9.54
CA ILE A 56 -29.18 31.65 10.82
C ILE A 56 -29.00 30.15 10.58
N VAL A 57 -29.76 29.58 9.64
CA VAL A 57 -29.66 28.15 9.30
C VAL A 57 -28.26 27.83 8.76
N CYS A 58 -27.69 28.69 7.90
CA CYS A 58 -26.34 28.53 7.35
C CYS A 58 -25.25 28.56 8.44
N VAL A 59 -25.30 29.57 9.32
CA VAL A 59 -24.35 29.72 10.44
C VAL A 59 -24.49 28.55 11.43
N ALA A 60 -25.71 28.16 11.77
CA ALA A 60 -25.98 27.02 12.65
C ALA A 60 -25.48 25.71 12.03
N TRP A 61 -25.71 25.48 10.74
CA TRP A 61 -25.23 24.29 10.03
C TRP A 61 -23.70 24.23 9.98
N THR A 62 -23.04 25.37 9.70
CA THR A 62 -21.57 25.48 9.70
C THR A 62 -21.01 25.16 11.09
N TRP A 63 -21.62 25.70 12.14
CA TRP A 63 -21.24 25.42 13.53
C TRP A 63 -21.39 23.93 13.88
N VAL A 64 -22.55 23.34 13.60
CA VAL A 64 -22.81 21.91 13.86
C VAL A 64 -21.82 21.04 13.10
N SER A 65 -21.58 21.33 11.81
CA SER A 65 -20.65 20.58 10.97
C SER A 65 -19.22 20.64 11.51
N ASN A 66 -18.78 21.83 11.96
CA ASN A 66 -17.46 21.99 12.58
C ASN A 66 -17.34 21.19 13.88
N VAL A 67 -18.32 21.29 14.78
CA VAL A 67 -18.33 20.55 16.05
C VAL A 67 -18.28 19.04 15.80
N VAL A 68 -19.09 18.54 14.87
CA VAL A 68 -19.08 17.13 14.48
C VAL A 68 -17.73 16.72 13.88
N CYS A 69 -17.14 17.54 13.01
CA CYS A 69 -15.84 17.29 12.39
C CYS A 69 -14.72 17.20 13.43
N VAL A 70 -14.65 18.16 14.36
CA VAL A 70 -13.65 18.19 15.44
C VAL A 70 -13.85 17.02 16.41
N ALA A 71 -15.09 16.76 16.84
CA ALA A 71 -15.40 15.64 17.73
C ALA A 71 -15.07 14.29 17.08
N TRP A 72 -15.43 14.10 15.82
CA TRP A 72 -15.09 12.89 15.06
C TRP A 72 -13.58 12.70 14.92
N THR A 73 -12.85 13.78 14.62
CA THR A 73 -11.38 13.75 14.54
C THR A 73 -10.77 13.33 15.87
N TRP A 74 -11.24 13.89 16.99
CA TRP A 74 -10.74 13.52 18.31
C TRP A 74 -11.01 12.05 18.66
N ILE A 75 -12.23 11.56 18.41
CA ILE A 75 -12.62 10.16 18.67
C ILE A 75 -11.78 9.21 17.80
N SER A 76 -11.67 9.49 16.50
CA SER A 76 -10.92 8.63 15.57
C SER A 76 -9.42 8.59 15.87
N THR A 77 -8.82 9.73 16.22
CA THR A 77 -7.43 9.78 16.69
C THR A 77 -7.24 8.98 17.99
N ALA A 78 -8.13 9.12 18.97
CA ALA A 78 -8.05 8.38 20.23
C ALA A 78 -8.15 6.86 20.00
N VAL A 79 -9.11 6.41 19.20
CA VAL A 79 -9.27 4.99 18.83
C VAL A 79 -8.02 4.48 18.11
N CYS A 80 -7.47 5.24 17.17
CA CYS A 80 -6.24 4.83 16.48
C CYS A 80 -5.05 4.69 17.45
N LEU A 81 -4.85 5.66 18.35
CA LEU A 81 -3.74 5.60 19.32
C LEU A 81 -3.86 4.40 20.25
N VAL A 82 -5.06 4.13 20.77
CA VAL A 82 -5.31 2.94 21.61
C VAL A 82 -5.00 1.66 20.84
N TRP A 83 -5.42 1.60 19.58
CA TRP A 83 -5.15 0.44 18.73
C TRP A 83 -3.65 0.27 18.48
N ASP A 84 -2.91 1.34 18.20
CA ASP A 84 -1.45 1.30 18.00
C ASP A 84 -0.71 0.82 19.26
N VAL A 85 -1.18 1.17 20.47
CA VAL A 85 -0.65 0.59 21.73
C VAL A 85 -0.90 -0.91 21.78
N ILE A 86 -2.14 -1.34 21.52
CA ILE A 86 -2.53 -2.75 21.55
C ILE A 86 -1.69 -3.54 20.54
N THR A 87 -1.61 -3.07 19.30
CA THR A 87 -0.85 -3.75 18.25
C THR A 87 0.62 -3.78 18.59
N THR A 88 1.20 -2.72 19.16
CA THR A 88 2.62 -2.74 19.58
C THR A 88 2.89 -3.83 20.63
N ILE A 89 2.05 -3.95 21.65
CA ILE A 89 2.21 -4.96 22.71
C ILE A 89 2.00 -6.38 22.14
N VAL A 90 0.90 -6.58 21.41
CA VAL A 90 0.56 -7.90 20.85
C VAL A 90 1.59 -8.31 19.80
N ASN A 91 2.06 -7.39 18.96
CA ASN A 91 3.11 -7.61 17.98
C ASN A 91 4.42 -8.04 18.68
N ALA A 92 4.82 -7.40 19.77
CA ALA A 92 6.01 -7.83 20.51
C ALA A 92 5.91 -9.28 21.00
N ILE A 93 4.74 -9.69 21.49
CA ILE A 93 4.47 -11.07 21.92
C ILE A 93 4.48 -12.02 20.71
N LEU A 94 3.72 -11.70 19.66
CA LEU A 94 3.58 -12.55 18.48
C LEU A 94 4.88 -12.69 17.69
N VAL A 95 5.65 -11.61 17.53
CA VAL A 95 6.98 -11.65 16.92
C VAL A 95 7.91 -12.53 17.73
N THR A 96 7.86 -12.48 19.07
CA THR A 96 8.68 -13.36 19.92
C THR A 96 8.31 -14.83 19.68
N ILE A 97 7.01 -15.16 19.72
CA ILE A 97 6.50 -16.52 19.51
C ILE A 97 6.83 -17.01 18.09
N GLU A 98 6.56 -16.19 17.07
CA GLU A 98 6.82 -16.50 15.67
C GLU A 98 8.31 -16.65 15.39
N SER A 99 9.17 -15.88 16.04
CA SER A 99 10.62 -16.01 15.83
C SER A 99 11.17 -17.33 16.38
N ILE A 100 10.46 -17.95 17.33
CA ILE A 100 10.82 -19.26 17.90
C ILE A 100 10.16 -20.39 17.10
N ILE A 101 8.83 -20.34 16.96
CA ILE A 101 8.03 -21.43 16.36
C ILE A 101 8.03 -21.35 14.83
N GLY A 102 8.20 -20.15 14.27
CA GLY A 102 8.15 -19.89 12.84
C GLY A 102 9.21 -20.62 12.04
N TRP A 103 10.37 -20.98 12.63
CA TRP A 103 11.33 -21.87 11.97
C TRP A 103 10.77 -23.27 11.74
N ILE A 104 10.08 -23.83 12.73
CA ILE A 104 9.45 -25.16 12.64
C ILE A 104 8.30 -25.12 11.64
N LEU A 105 7.44 -24.10 11.73
CA LEU A 105 6.33 -23.92 10.79
C LEU A 105 6.85 -23.69 9.36
N SER A 106 7.93 -22.93 9.19
CA SER A 106 8.54 -22.70 7.87
C SER A 106 9.16 -23.98 7.32
N ALA A 107 9.72 -24.86 8.15
CA ALA A 107 10.22 -26.16 7.70
C ALA A 107 9.09 -27.07 7.17
N ILE A 108 7.94 -27.10 7.85
CA ILE A 108 6.76 -27.82 7.37
C ILE A 108 6.22 -27.19 6.09
N ALA A 109 6.09 -25.86 6.07
CA ALA A 109 5.62 -25.10 4.92
C ALA A 109 6.53 -25.27 3.71
N PHE A 110 7.84 -25.36 3.91
CA PHE A 110 8.82 -25.59 2.84
C PHE A 110 8.53 -26.88 2.07
N VAL A 111 8.13 -27.96 2.74
CA VAL A 111 7.76 -29.22 2.07
C VAL A 111 6.51 -29.02 1.20
N ILE A 112 5.52 -28.27 1.71
CA ILE A 112 4.31 -27.93 0.95
C ILE A 112 4.68 -27.05 -0.26
N GLU A 113 5.51 -26.03 -0.06
CA GLU A 113 5.95 -25.14 -1.14
C GLU A 113 6.79 -25.85 -2.19
N LEU A 114 7.56 -26.87 -1.82
CA LEU A 114 8.29 -27.71 -2.76
C LEU A 114 7.32 -28.44 -3.71
N ILE A 115 6.24 -29.01 -3.18
CA ILE A 115 5.18 -29.65 -3.98
C ILE A 115 4.49 -28.61 -4.87
N LEU A 116 4.20 -27.43 -4.32
CA LEU A 116 3.59 -26.32 -5.06
C LEU A 116 4.54 -25.67 -6.09
N SER A 117 5.86 -25.94 -6.01
CA SER A 117 6.84 -25.48 -6.99
C SER A 117 6.98 -26.40 -8.21
N ILE A 118 6.32 -27.57 -8.21
CA ILE A 118 6.36 -28.49 -9.36
C ILE A 118 5.79 -27.76 -10.59
N PRO A 119 6.52 -27.73 -11.72
CA PRO A 119 6.05 -27.05 -12.93
C PRO A 119 4.66 -27.52 -13.35
N TYR A 120 3.83 -26.56 -13.79
CA TYR A 120 2.45 -26.76 -14.22
C TYR A 120 1.49 -27.15 -13.08
N VAL A 121 1.61 -28.35 -12.52
CA VAL A 121 0.65 -28.86 -11.52
C VAL A 121 0.75 -28.09 -10.21
N GLY A 122 1.95 -27.94 -9.68
CA GLY A 122 2.20 -27.19 -8.45
C GLY A 122 1.80 -25.73 -8.58
N THR A 123 2.18 -25.11 -9.70
CA THR A 123 1.86 -23.71 -10.00
C THR A 123 0.34 -23.46 -10.09
N ILE A 124 -0.43 -24.38 -10.69
CA ILE A 124 -1.91 -24.31 -10.69
C ILE A 124 -2.46 -24.39 -9.28
N LEU A 125 -2.01 -25.37 -8.49
CA LEU A 125 -2.47 -25.54 -7.11
C LEU A 125 -2.15 -24.31 -6.27
N LYS A 126 -0.97 -23.72 -6.44
CA LYS A 126 -0.55 -22.50 -5.74
C LYS A 126 -1.40 -21.31 -6.14
N PHE A 127 -1.70 -21.14 -7.43
CA PHE A 127 -2.58 -20.09 -7.91
C PHE A 127 -3.98 -20.20 -7.29
N ILE A 128 -4.60 -21.39 -7.33
CA ILE A 128 -5.92 -21.64 -6.73
C ILE A 128 -5.89 -21.36 -5.23
N TRP A 129 -4.86 -21.84 -4.55
CA TRP A 129 -4.71 -21.62 -3.11
C TRP A 129 -4.54 -20.14 -2.75
N ASN A 130 -3.75 -19.40 -3.53
CA ASN A 130 -3.56 -17.98 -3.35
C ASN A 130 -4.85 -17.20 -3.63
N PHE A 131 -5.63 -17.60 -4.63
CA PHE A 131 -6.95 -17.03 -4.89
C PHE A 131 -7.89 -17.25 -3.69
N ILE A 132 -7.99 -18.49 -3.19
CA ILE A 132 -8.85 -18.83 -2.03
C ILE A 132 -8.45 -18.02 -0.79
N THR A 133 -7.15 -17.99 -0.46
CA THR A 133 -6.67 -17.25 0.72
C THR A 133 -6.89 -15.75 0.57
N THR A 134 -6.70 -15.17 -0.63
CA THR A 134 -7.05 -13.77 -0.89
C THR A 134 -8.53 -13.52 -0.64
N VAL A 135 -9.44 -14.33 -1.18
CA VAL A 135 -10.89 -14.17 -0.97
C VAL A 135 -11.25 -14.23 0.52
N ILE A 136 -10.69 -15.18 1.26
CA ILE A 136 -10.94 -15.32 2.71
C ILE A 136 -10.45 -14.07 3.47
N VAL A 137 -9.23 -13.59 3.21
CA VAL A 137 -8.67 -12.45 3.94
C VAL A 137 -9.36 -11.14 3.55
N VAL A 138 -9.72 -10.94 2.28
CA VAL A 138 -10.49 -9.77 1.85
C VAL A 138 -11.85 -9.75 2.54
N ALA A 139 -12.56 -10.89 2.58
CA ALA A 139 -13.83 -11.01 3.29
C ALA A 139 -13.69 -10.69 4.79
N ALA A 140 -12.66 -11.23 5.44
CA ALA A 140 -12.36 -10.94 6.85
C ALA A 140 -11.95 -9.47 7.09
N SER A 141 -11.41 -8.80 6.07
CA SER A 141 -10.97 -7.40 6.14
C SER A 141 -12.10 -6.39 5.95
N GLY A 142 -13.35 -6.82 5.70
CA GLY A 142 -14.48 -5.92 5.47
C GLY A 142 -14.71 -4.91 6.60
N PHE A 143 -14.50 -5.31 7.85
CA PHE A 143 -14.58 -4.39 8.99
C PHE A 143 -13.48 -3.32 8.96
N ASP A 144 -12.22 -3.70 8.68
CA ASP A 144 -11.11 -2.76 8.53
C ASP A 144 -11.30 -1.83 7.34
N PHE A 145 -11.86 -2.33 6.24
CA PHE A 145 -12.21 -1.54 5.07
C PHE A 145 -13.20 -0.42 5.43
N ILE A 146 -14.26 -0.75 6.19
CA ILE A 146 -15.25 0.23 6.68
C ILE A 146 -14.59 1.25 7.61
N LEU A 147 -13.77 0.80 8.56
CA LEU A 147 -13.03 1.70 9.45
C LEU A 147 -12.10 2.64 8.68
N GLY A 148 -11.36 2.10 7.70
CA GLY A 148 -10.46 2.89 6.87
C GLY A 148 -11.19 3.91 6.01
N ALA A 149 -12.40 3.59 5.53
CA ALA A 149 -13.25 4.49 4.76
C ALA A 149 -13.72 5.71 5.58
N ILE A 150 -13.91 5.53 6.89
CA ILE A 150 -14.25 6.63 7.82
C ILE A 150 -13.01 7.29 8.46
N GLY A 151 -11.80 6.95 7.98
CA GLY A 151 -10.53 7.56 8.38
C GLY A 151 -9.78 6.85 9.50
N ILE A 152 -10.34 5.79 10.09
CA ILE A 152 -9.66 5.02 11.14
C ILE A 152 -8.75 3.99 10.48
N ARG A 153 -7.46 4.31 10.39
CA ARG A 153 -6.43 3.49 9.74
C ARG A 153 -5.29 3.16 10.70
N PRO A 154 -5.50 2.30 11.70
CA PRO A 154 -4.40 1.82 12.54
C PRO A 154 -3.29 1.18 11.72
N GLU A 155 -2.08 1.18 12.28
CA GLU A 155 -0.92 0.66 11.55
C GLU A 155 -1.07 -0.85 11.26
N LYS A 156 -0.77 -1.24 10.01
CA LYS A 156 -0.61 -2.63 9.59
C LYS A 156 0.81 -2.89 9.08
N LEU A 157 1.20 -4.15 8.98
CA LEU A 157 2.50 -4.62 8.55
C LEU A 157 2.40 -5.26 7.16
N LEU A 158 3.36 -4.94 6.30
CA LEU A 158 3.61 -5.59 5.02
C LEU A 158 5.02 -6.19 5.08
N ARG A 159 5.14 -7.50 4.88
CA ARG A 159 6.45 -8.17 4.89
C ARG A 159 7.00 -8.26 3.48
N VAL A 160 8.27 -7.92 3.32
CA VAL A 160 8.99 -8.07 2.05
C VAL A 160 10.22 -8.95 2.22
N CYS A 161 10.56 -9.68 1.16
CA CYS A 161 11.82 -10.40 1.05
C CYS A 161 12.48 -9.99 -0.26
N THR A 162 13.55 -9.21 -0.20
CA THR A 162 14.19 -8.67 -1.40
C THR A 162 15.39 -9.52 -1.77
N VAL A 163 15.41 -9.99 -3.02
CA VAL A 163 16.43 -10.90 -3.52
C VAL A 163 17.07 -10.32 -4.78
N ILE A 164 18.38 -10.12 -4.77
CA ILE A 164 19.18 -9.80 -5.96
C ILE A 164 19.67 -11.12 -6.57
N LEU A 165 19.30 -11.38 -7.83
CA LEU A 165 19.80 -12.54 -8.55
C LEU A 165 21.21 -12.29 -9.10
N ARG A 166 21.93 -13.37 -9.38
CA ARG A 166 23.22 -13.35 -10.06
C ARG A 166 23.07 -13.85 -11.49
N ASP A 167 23.82 -13.24 -12.39
CA ASP A 167 23.92 -13.69 -13.77
C ASP A 167 24.66 -15.05 -13.89
N GLU A 168 24.73 -15.57 -15.11
CA GLU A 168 25.36 -16.84 -15.43
C GLU A 168 26.85 -16.85 -15.07
N ARG A 169 27.47 -15.66 -14.97
CA ARG A 169 28.88 -15.44 -14.62
C ARG A 169 29.09 -15.18 -13.13
N GLY A 170 28.03 -15.21 -12.32
CA GLY A 170 28.07 -14.96 -10.88
C GLY A 170 28.12 -13.47 -10.50
N SER A 171 27.90 -12.56 -11.44
CA SER A 171 27.82 -11.11 -11.17
C SER A 171 26.42 -10.74 -10.73
N GLU A 172 26.31 -9.85 -9.75
CA GLU A 172 25.03 -9.33 -9.27
C GLU A 172 24.36 -8.48 -10.35
N VAL A 173 23.04 -8.64 -10.54
CA VAL A 173 22.29 -7.88 -11.55
C VAL A 173 21.90 -6.47 -11.09
N ALA A 174 22.07 -6.18 -9.81
CA ALA A 174 21.87 -4.86 -9.22
C ALA A 174 22.77 -4.64 -8.01
N SER A 175 23.07 -3.38 -7.70
CA SER A 175 23.79 -3.04 -6.47
C SER A 175 22.85 -2.97 -5.27
N ASN A 176 23.38 -3.23 -4.06
CA ASN A 176 22.62 -3.05 -2.81
C ASN A 176 22.08 -1.62 -2.67
N GLU A 177 22.81 -0.62 -3.15
CA GLU A 177 22.38 0.78 -3.08
C GLU A 177 21.10 1.02 -3.90
N VAL A 178 21.02 0.44 -5.11
CA VAL A 178 19.83 0.49 -5.95
C VAL A 178 18.67 -0.21 -5.25
N ALA A 179 18.87 -1.44 -4.75
CA ALA A 179 17.84 -2.18 -4.03
C ALA A 179 17.33 -1.44 -2.78
N ARG A 180 18.23 -0.82 -2.00
CA ARG A 180 17.87 0.03 -0.85
C ARG A 180 17.06 1.24 -1.28
N SER A 181 17.43 1.92 -2.35
CA SER A 181 16.70 3.10 -2.81
C SER A 181 15.26 2.77 -3.25
N LEU A 182 15.06 1.65 -3.95
CA LEU A 182 13.74 1.16 -4.36
C LEU A 182 12.89 0.77 -3.15
N LEU A 183 13.47 0.03 -2.20
CA LEU A 183 12.77 -0.39 -0.99
C LEU A 183 12.44 0.77 -0.07
N GLN A 184 13.34 1.75 0.08
CA GLN A 184 13.11 2.89 0.95
C GLN A 184 11.93 3.71 0.44
N LEU A 185 11.88 3.97 -0.87
CA LEU A 185 10.74 4.67 -1.46
C LEU A 185 9.43 3.89 -1.23
N ALA A 186 9.44 2.56 -1.34
CA ALA A 186 8.28 1.75 -0.99
C ALA A 186 7.89 1.90 0.50
N CYS A 187 8.84 1.77 1.42
CA CYS A 187 8.61 1.98 2.86
C CYS A 187 7.96 3.36 3.13
N ASP A 188 8.43 4.40 2.46
CA ASP A 188 7.95 5.77 2.63
C ASP A 188 6.53 5.94 2.09
N ILE A 189 6.25 5.47 0.86
CA ILE A 189 4.92 5.57 0.23
C ILE A 189 3.87 4.81 1.06
N TYR A 190 4.13 3.54 1.39
CA TYR A 190 3.15 2.72 2.12
C TYR A 190 2.91 3.25 3.53
N LYS A 191 3.94 3.77 4.20
CA LYS A 191 3.78 4.35 5.53
C LYS A 191 3.00 5.67 5.46
N ARG A 192 3.33 6.54 4.51
CA ARG A 192 2.71 7.87 4.35
C ARG A 192 1.24 7.75 3.94
N ASP A 193 0.94 6.99 2.89
CA ASP A 193 -0.37 7.03 2.24
C ASP A 193 -1.34 5.97 2.80
N CYS A 194 -0.81 4.81 3.23
CA CYS A 194 -1.63 3.68 3.69
C CYS A 194 -1.61 3.45 5.22
N ASN A 195 -0.72 4.13 5.95
CA ASN A 195 -0.30 3.75 7.30
C ASN A 195 0.05 2.25 7.41
N VAL A 196 0.80 1.75 6.43
CA VAL A 196 1.30 0.38 6.37
C VAL A 196 2.82 0.40 6.49
N ARG A 197 3.34 -0.28 7.51
CA ARG A 197 4.77 -0.43 7.73
C ARG A 197 5.31 -1.61 6.93
N VAL A 198 6.18 -1.31 5.99
CA VAL A 198 6.96 -2.34 5.30
C VAL A 198 8.09 -2.81 6.21
N ILE A 199 8.25 -4.12 6.40
CA ILE A 199 9.29 -4.74 7.23
C ILE A 199 9.95 -5.91 6.50
N PRO A 200 11.20 -6.30 6.82
CA PRO A 200 11.82 -7.45 6.18
C PRO A 200 11.25 -8.73 6.79
N SER A 201 11.11 -9.78 5.98
CA SER A 201 10.70 -11.11 6.44
C SER A 201 11.85 -11.79 7.21
N LYS A 202 12.10 -11.35 8.44
CA LYS A 202 13.17 -11.82 9.32
C LYS A 202 12.69 -12.00 10.77
N PRO A 203 13.32 -12.88 11.57
CA PRO A 203 12.97 -13.06 12.97
C PRO A 203 13.34 -11.83 13.81
N PHE A 204 12.64 -11.69 14.94
CA PHE A 204 12.85 -10.67 15.98
C PHE A 204 12.81 -9.22 15.45
N LYS A 205 11.98 -8.98 14.42
CA LYS A 205 11.71 -7.64 13.90
C LYS A 205 10.52 -7.04 14.62
N TYR A 206 10.84 -6.35 15.72
CA TYR A 206 9.87 -5.57 16.48
C TYR A 206 9.58 -4.26 15.78
N SER A 207 8.30 -3.91 15.70
CA SER A 207 7.86 -2.60 15.23
C SER A 207 6.88 -1.99 16.22
N SER A 208 6.83 -0.66 16.22
CA SER A 208 5.95 0.15 17.04
C SER A 208 5.09 1.03 16.15
N GLY A 209 3.79 1.09 16.40
CA GLY A 209 2.86 1.95 15.66
C GLY A 209 3.21 3.44 15.74
N PHE A 210 4.03 3.82 16.73
CA PHE A 210 4.47 5.20 16.96
C PHE A 210 5.70 5.60 16.13
N ALA A 211 6.38 4.64 15.48
CA ALA A 211 7.58 4.91 14.69
C ALA A 211 7.24 5.45 13.30
N GLY A 212 8.17 6.21 12.70
CA GLY A 212 8.07 6.61 11.29
C GLY A 212 8.26 5.42 10.33
N ALA A 213 8.46 5.71 9.04
CA ALA A 213 8.81 4.67 8.06
C ALA A 213 10.14 4.00 8.46
N GLU A 214 10.24 2.69 8.17
CA GLU A 214 11.48 1.95 8.41
C GLU A 214 12.62 2.50 7.55
N GLN A 215 13.83 2.45 8.11
CA GLN A 215 15.05 2.81 7.38
C GLN A 215 15.68 1.53 6.84
N VAL A 216 15.72 1.40 5.52
CA VAL A 216 16.21 0.20 4.84
C VAL A 216 17.73 0.16 4.91
N ASN A 217 18.25 -1.00 5.30
CA ASN A 217 19.68 -1.29 5.33
C ASN A 217 19.98 -2.59 4.58
N ASP A 218 21.27 -2.92 4.44
CA ASP A 218 21.69 -4.07 3.63
C ASP A 218 21.20 -5.41 4.20
N ASP A 219 20.82 -5.49 5.49
CA ASP A 219 20.22 -6.69 6.06
C ASP A 219 18.83 -6.99 5.48
N TRP A 220 18.22 -6.12 4.69
CA TRP A 220 16.93 -6.40 4.03
C TRP A 220 17.11 -7.12 2.69
N ILE A 221 18.33 -7.15 2.19
CA ILE A 221 18.66 -7.61 0.85
C ILE A 221 19.36 -8.95 0.96
N ILE A 222 18.87 -9.93 0.19
CA ILE A 222 19.46 -11.24 0.03
C ILE A 222 20.10 -11.27 -1.36
N ILE A 223 21.39 -11.57 -1.44
CA ILE A 223 22.04 -11.85 -2.71
C ILE A 223 21.99 -13.36 -2.90
N ASP A 224 21.41 -13.82 -4.00
CA ASP A 224 21.36 -15.25 -4.31
C ASP A 224 22.78 -15.81 -4.44
N GLY A 225 23.08 -16.86 -3.67
CA GLY A 225 24.37 -17.54 -3.74
C GLY A 225 24.55 -18.36 -5.02
N SER A 226 23.46 -18.67 -5.72
CA SER A 226 23.42 -19.43 -6.97
C SER A 226 23.33 -18.51 -8.19
N ASN A 227 23.97 -18.94 -9.29
CA ASN A 227 23.80 -18.27 -10.58
C ASN A 227 22.41 -18.58 -11.14
N SER A 228 21.85 -17.63 -11.86
CA SER A 228 20.57 -17.76 -12.54
C SER A 228 20.78 -17.77 -14.05
N ASP A 229 19.96 -18.54 -14.76
CA ASP A 229 19.97 -18.59 -16.21
C ASP A 229 19.12 -17.45 -16.81
N ALA A 230 19.34 -17.18 -18.10
CA ALA A 230 18.60 -16.15 -18.83
C ALA A 230 17.07 -16.33 -18.80
N ASP A 231 16.59 -17.56 -18.58
CA ASP A 231 15.17 -17.91 -18.53
C ASP A 231 14.40 -17.31 -17.34
N ILE A 232 15.10 -16.87 -16.30
CA ILE A 232 14.56 -16.13 -15.15
C ILE A 232 15.16 -14.73 -15.00
N LEU A 233 16.23 -14.42 -15.72
CA LEU A 233 16.88 -13.11 -15.69
C LEU A 233 16.35 -12.14 -16.75
N ASP A 234 15.89 -12.66 -17.91
CA ASP A 234 15.43 -11.87 -19.06
C ASP A 234 14.01 -12.32 -19.46
N VAL A 235 13.04 -12.06 -18.58
CA VAL A 235 11.67 -12.57 -18.73
C VAL A 235 10.75 -11.45 -19.18
N PRO A 236 10.12 -11.51 -20.37
CA PRO A 236 9.04 -10.59 -20.71
C PRO A 236 7.94 -10.61 -19.64
N CYS A 237 7.39 -9.46 -19.27
CA CYS A 237 6.36 -9.36 -18.26
C CYS A 237 5.13 -10.20 -18.62
N MET A 238 4.76 -10.30 -19.90
CA MET A 238 3.70 -11.23 -20.33
C MET A 238 4.01 -12.72 -20.04
N SER A 239 5.27 -13.12 -20.12
CA SER A 239 5.70 -14.49 -19.78
C SER A 239 5.95 -14.68 -18.29
N ALA A 240 6.35 -13.62 -17.57
CA ALA A 240 6.36 -13.61 -16.11
C ALA A 240 4.90 -13.70 -15.58
N ASN A 241 3.94 -13.06 -16.25
CA ASN A 241 2.50 -13.10 -16.01
C ASN A 241 1.83 -14.44 -16.35
N SER A 242 2.56 -15.37 -16.99
CA SER A 242 2.10 -16.74 -17.01
C SER A 242 2.28 -17.31 -15.60
N SER A 243 1.20 -17.40 -14.81
CA SER A 243 1.21 -18.09 -13.51
C SER A 243 1.55 -19.60 -13.63
N LEU A 244 1.90 -20.05 -14.83
CA LEU A 244 2.06 -21.41 -15.29
C LEU A 244 3.33 -21.51 -16.11
N GLY A 245 4.14 -22.52 -15.86
CA GLY A 245 5.36 -22.78 -16.64
C GLY A 245 6.61 -22.68 -15.79
N THR A 246 7.76 -22.78 -16.47
CA THR A 246 9.05 -22.97 -15.82
C THR A 246 9.57 -21.74 -15.07
N PRO A 247 9.48 -20.48 -15.59
CA PRO A 247 9.96 -19.32 -14.84
C PRO A 247 9.18 -19.12 -13.54
N ALA A 248 7.84 -19.25 -13.59
CA ALA A 248 6.98 -19.14 -12.42
C ALA A 248 7.30 -20.19 -11.35
N SER A 249 7.52 -21.46 -11.74
CA SER A 249 7.97 -22.50 -10.79
C SER A 249 9.33 -22.19 -10.18
N THR A 250 10.26 -21.64 -10.96
CA THR A 250 11.61 -21.31 -10.49
C THR A 250 11.59 -20.15 -9.50
N PHE A 251 10.82 -19.08 -9.77
CA PHE A 251 10.63 -17.99 -8.80
C PHE A 251 9.95 -18.50 -7.52
N GLN A 252 8.92 -19.34 -7.65
CA GLN A 252 8.24 -19.95 -6.49
C GLN A 252 9.22 -20.77 -5.64
N PHE A 253 10.09 -21.56 -6.29
CA PHE A 253 11.12 -22.34 -5.62
C PHE A 253 12.18 -21.46 -4.96
N LYS A 254 12.67 -20.42 -5.64
CA LYS A 254 13.62 -19.45 -5.07
C LYS A 254 13.01 -18.69 -3.89
N SER A 255 11.72 -18.34 -3.92
CA SER A 255 11.01 -17.76 -2.77
C SER A 255 10.99 -18.73 -1.58
N ALA A 256 10.74 -20.01 -1.81
CA ALA A 256 10.75 -21.02 -0.75
C ALA A 256 12.13 -21.20 -0.10
N LEU A 257 13.19 -21.15 -0.91
CA LEU A 257 14.57 -21.31 -0.45
C LEU A 257 15.15 -20.05 0.20
N LEU A 258 15.12 -18.92 -0.50
CA LEU A 258 15.82 -17.69 -0.12
C LEU A 258 15.00 -16.90 0.92
N CYS A 259 13.67 -16.98 0.84
CA CYS A 259 12.74 -16.36 1.77
C CYS A 259 12.12 -17.40 2.70
N PHE A 260 12.95 -18.29 3.25
CA PHE A 260 12.52 -19.41 4.09
C PHE A 260 11.70 -18.93 5.31
N PHE A 261 12.22 -17.93 6.03
CA PHE A 261 11.49 -17.35 7.17
C PHE A 261 10.26 -16.60 6.66
N GLY A 262 9.08 -17.10 7.01
CA GLY A 262 7.80 -16.60 6.50
C GLY A 262 7.13 -17.51 5.46
N ALA A 263 7.74 -18.66 5.11
CA ALA A 263 7.12 -19.66 4.23
C ALA A 263 5.74 -20.11 4.73
N TRP A 264 5.60 -20.28 6.06
CA TRP A 264 4.32 -20.64 6.65
C TRP A 264 3.23 -19.58 6.40
N ARG A 265 3.58 -18.28 6.36
CA ARG A 265 2.64 -17.19 6.03
C ARG A 265 2.22 -17.21 4.57
N ARG A 266 3.11 -17.60 3.66
CA ARG A 266 2.76 -17.83 2.24
C ARG A 266 1.82 -19.02 2.07
N VAL A 267 1.96 -20.05 2.90
CA VAL A 267 1.06 -21.21 2.91
C VAL A 267 -0.27 -20.88 3.58
N THR A 268 -0.33 -20.15 4.69
CA THR A 268 -1.62 -19.79 5.31
C THR A 268 -2.32 -18.64 4.57
N GLY A 269 -1.56 -17.83 3.83
CA GLY A 269 -2.02 -16.63 3.15
C GLY A 269 -2.17 -15.40 4.05
N TYR A 270 -2.03 -15.52 5.37
CA TYR A 270 -2.20 -14.38 6.29
C TYR A 270 -0.85 -13.70 6.60
N GLY A 271 -0.67 -12.48 6.08
CA GLY A 271 0.57 -11.72 6.18
C GLY A 271 1.67 -12.32 5.32
N SER A 272 1.29 -12.92 4.18
CA SER A 272 2.20 -13.54 3.22
C SER A 272 3.27 -12.52 2.79
N PRO A 273 4.57 -12.79 2.95
CA PRO A 273 5.61 -11.86 2.50
C PRO A 273 5.61 -11.77 0.97
N VAL A 274 5.73 -10.56 0.43
CA VAL A 274 5.96 -10.34 -1.00
C VAL A 274 7.46 -10.51 -1.27
N THR A 275 7.80 -11.46 -2.13
CA THR A 275 9.19 -11.65 -2.56
C THR A 275 9.50 -10.73 -3.73
N CYS A 276 10.45 -9.82 -3.58
CA CYS A 276 10.86 -8.88 -4.63
C CYS A 276 12.17 -9.37 -5.25
N PHE A 277 12.09 -9.99 -6.43
CA PHE A 277 13.25 -10.40 -7.20
C PHE A 277 13.77 -9.25 -8.04
N ILE A 278 15.04 -8.91 -7.90
CA ILE A 278 15.73 -7.99 -8.80
C ILE A 278 16.45 -8.83 -9.85
N ILE A 279 16.05 -8.66 -11.12
CA ILE A 279 16.49 -9.46 -12.26
C ILE A 279 17.23 -8.60 -13.29
N ARG A 280 17.87 -9.21 -14.30
CA ARG A 280 18.69 -8.47 -15.27
C ARG A 280 17.85 -7.58 -16.20
N SER A 281 16.78 -8.11 -16.77
CA SER A 281 16.00 -7.41 -17.78
C SER A 281 14.54 -7.84 -17.80
N LEU A 282 13.67 -6.87 -18.07
CA LEU A 282 12.26 -7.03 -18.42
C LEU A 282 12.08 -6.31 -19.77
N PRO A 283 12.11 -6.99 -20.92
CA PRO A 283 12.19 -6.32 -22.23
C PRO A 283 11.03 -5.36 -22.56
N ASP A 284 9.87 -5.56 -21.93
CA ASP A 284 8.60 -4.88 -22.18
C ASP A 284 8.12 -4.04 -20.98
N ALA A 285 8.82 -4.05 -19.85
CA ALA A 285 8.43 -3.37 -18.62
C ALA A 285 9.62 -3.01 -17.73
N LEU A 286 9.43 -2.27 -16.64
CA LEU A 286 10.47 -2.05 -15.62
C LEU A 286 10.28 -2.94 -14.39
N GLY A 287 9.08 -3.47 -14.22
CA GLY A 287 8.67 -4.40 -13.17
C GLY A 287 7.56 -5.28 -13.70
N CYS A 288 7.30 -6.38 -12.99
CA CYS A 288 6.18 -7.25 -13.30
C CYS A 288 5.71 -7.99 -12.05
N GLN A 289 4.40 -8.11 -11.89
CA GLN A 289 3.77 -8.87 -10.83
C GLN A 289 2.57 -9.61 -11.39
N VAL A 290 2.52 -10.92 -11.11
CA VAL A 290 1.43 -11.78 -11.57
C VAL A 290 0.32 -11.80 -10.54
N THR A 291 -0.90 -11.47 -10.94
CA THR A 291 -2.03 -11.49 -10.00
C THR A 291 -2.11 -12.86 -9.28
N PHE A 292 -2.29 -12.82 -7.97
CA PHE A 292 -2.32 -13.99 -7.08
C PHE A 292 -1.01 -14.75 -6.91
N THR A 293 0.15 -14.21 -7.28
CA THR A 293 1.45 -14.70 -6.78
C THR A 293 1.94 -13.89 -5.58
N ASP A 294 2.80 -14.49 -4.76
CA ASP A 294 3.41 -13.83 -3.60
C ASP A 294 4.79 -13.22 -3.94
N TYR A 295 5.06 -12.95 -5.22
CA TYR A 295 6.33 -12.38 -5.68
C TYR A 295 6.13 -11.36 -6.80
N ALA A 296 7.11 -10.48 -6.94
CA ALA A 296 7.25 -9.48 -7.97
C ALA A 296 8.68 -9.52 -8.52
N THR A 297 8.85 -9.17 -9.79
CA THR A 297 10.15 -8.99 -10.44
C THR A 297 10.36 -7.52 -10.77
N VAL A 298 11.55 -7.01 -10.52
CA VAL A 298 11.94 -5.63 -10.84
C VAL A 298 13.24 -5.66 -11.62
N GLN A 299 13.34 -4.82 -12.65
CA GLN A 299 14.57 -4.69 -13.40
C GLN A 299 15.68 -4.14 -12.51
N GLY A 300 16.86 -4.76 -12.58
CA GLY A 300 18.05 -4.35 -11.88
C GLY A 300 18.86 -3.32 -12.66
N THR A 301 19.65 -2.54 -11.93
CA THR A 301 20.74 -1.73 -12.46
C THR A 301 21.86 -1.63 -11.43
N LEU A 302 23.07 -1.41 -11.90
CA LEU A 302 24.25 -1.23 -11.06
C LEU A 302 24.46 0.22 -10.61
N THR A 303 23.72 1.17 -11.20
CA THR A 303 23.93 2.60 -11.00
C THR A 303 22.65 3.32 -10.58
N LEU A 304 22.79 4.30 -9.70
CA LEU A 304 21.74 5.25 -9.38
C LEU A 304 21.72 6.45 -10.36
N PRO A 305 20.56 7.14 -10.51
CA PRO A 305 19.25 6.71 -10.01
C PRO A 305 18.68 5.56 -10.84
N HIS A 306 17.83 4.72 -10.23
CA HIS A 306 17.06 3.74 -10.98
C HIS A 306 16.17 4.47 -12.01
N PRO A 307 15.99 3.95 -13.25
CA PRO A 307 15.15 4.59 -14.27
C PRO A 307 13.70 4.87 -13.82
N SER A 308 13.21 4.06 -12.88
CA SER A 308 11.93 4.25 -12.21
C SER A 308 12.04 3.85 -10.73
N PRO A 309 12.36 4.80 -9.83
CA PRO A 309 12.54 4.51 -8.41
C PRO A 309 11.29 3.89 -7.76
N ARG A 310 10.10 4.22 -8.27
CA ARG A 310 8.82 3.73 -7.74
C ARG A 310 8.46 2.29 -8.11
N THR A 311 9.19 1.66 -9.03
CA THR A 311 8.76 0.38 -9.62
C THR A 311 8.56 -0.71 -8.58
N LEU A 312 9.45 -0.85 -7.59
CA LEU A 312 9.26 -1.86 -6.55
C LEU A 312 7.95 -1.64 -5.76
N ALA A 313 7.63 -0.39 -5.41
CA ALA A 313 6.38 -0.07 -4.74
C ALA A 313 5.16 -0.37 -5.63
N HIS A 314 5.26 -0.06 -6.93
CA HIS A 314 4.23 -0.36 -7.93
C HIS A 314 3.93 -1.86 -8.02
N GLU A 315 4.97 -2.70 -8.14
CA GLU A 315 4.80 -4.15 -8.23
C GLU A 315 4.28 -4.75 -6.91
N VAL A 316 4.73 -4.25 -5.76
CA VAL A 316 4.14 -4.65 -4.47
C VAL A 316 2.66 -4.22 -4.40
N GLY A 317 2.29 -3.11 -5.05
CA GLY A 317 0.91 -2.64 -5.21
C GLY A 317 0.05 -3.65 -5.96
N HIS A 318 0.55 -4.20 -7.07
CA HIS A 318 -0.11 -5.29 -7.79
C HIS A 318 -0.28 -6.56 -6.95
N ALA A 319 0.74 -6.94 -6.17
CA ALA A 319 0.61 -8.05 -5.21
C ALA A 319 -0.51 -7.77 -4.18
N CYS A 320 -0.76 -6.50 -3.88
CA CYS A 320 -1.85 -6.03 -3.03
C CYS A 320 -3.15 -5.71 -3.79
N MET A 321 -3.35 -6.33 -4.96
CA MET A 321 -4.57 -6.26 -5.79
C MET A 321 -4.84 -4.90 -6.45
N LEU A 322 -3.85 -4.01 -6.53
CA LEU A 322 -4.02 -2.79 -7.31
C LEU A 322 -3.91 -3.08 -8.81
N GLY A 323 -4.78 -2.44 -9.59
CA GLY A 323 -4.67 -2.38 -11.05
C GLY A 323 -4.04 -1.08 -11.49
N HIS A 324 -3.59 -1.04 -12.75
CA HIS A 324 -3.15 0.20 -13.37
C HIS A 324 -4.28 1.23 -13.47
N GLN A 325 -3.88 2.49 -13.59
CA GLN A 325 -4.76 3.61 -13.90
C GLN A 325 -4.14 4.44 -15.03
N CYS A 326 -4.98 5.04 -15.88
CA CYS A 326 -4.49 5.97 -16.88
C CYS A 326 -3.76 7.16 -16.22
N VAL A 327 -2.53 7.42 -16.67
CA VAL A 327 -1.68 8.53 -16.18
C VAL A 327 -2.29 9.91 -16.35
N ASP A 328 -3.20 10.11 -17.32
CA ASP A 328 -3.86 11.39 -17.54
C ASP A 328 -4.90 11.73 -16.45
N ASN A 329 -5.38 10.73 -15.70
CA ASN A 329 -6.29 10.95 -14.58
C ASN A 329 -5.54 11.49 -13.35
N ASP A 330 -4.37 10.92 -13.07
CA ASP A 330 -3.49 11.33 -11.98
C ASP A 330 -2.07 10.81 -12.24
N ASN A 331 -1.20 11.67 -12.76
CA ASN A 331 0.17 11.28 -13.09
C ASN A 331 1.02 10.95 -11.85
N ALA A 332 0.61 11.41 -10.66
CA ALA A 332 1.26 11.11 -9.41
C ALA A 332 0.77 9.79 -8.80
N ASN A 333 -0.30 9.18 -9.32
CA ASN A 333 -0.77 7.90 -8.81
C ASN A 333 0.33 6.83 -8.97
N MET A 334 0.58 6.05 -7.92
CA MET A 334 1.58 4.98 -7.91
C MET A 334 1.33 3.98 -9.04
N MET A 335 0.05 3.73 -9.37
CA MET A 335 -0.38 2.80 -10.42
C MET A 335 -0.59 3.45 -11.79
N ALA A 336 -0.22 4.72 -11.96
CA ALA A 336 -0.36 5.44 -13.22
C ALA A 336 0.50 4.82 -14.33
N THR A 337 -0.09 4.46 -15.46
CA THR A 337 0.61 3.94 -16.65
C THR A 337 0.15 4.68 -17.91
N GLN A 338 0.99 4.65 -18.94
CA GLN A 338 0.69 5.27 -20.24
C GLN A 338 -0.24 4.41 -21.10
N GLY A 339 -0.08 3.08 -21.02
CA GLY A 339 -0.79 2.11 -21.87
C GLY A 339 -2.21 1.75 -21.42
N ASP A 340 -2.67 2.25 -20.26
CA ASP A 340 -4.06 2.09 -19.82
C ASP A 340 -4.92 3.33 -20.11
N CYS A 341 -4.42 4.25 -20.95
CA CYS A 341 -5.14 5.40 -21.46
C CYS A 341 -5.72 5.11 -22.85
N GLU A 342 -6.85 5.74 -23.19
CA GLU A 342 -7.44 5.63 -24.53
C GLU A 342 -7.55 7.02 -25.18
N PRO A 343 -6.68 7.37 -26.15
CA PRO A 343 -5.49 6.63 -26.61
C PRO A 343 -4.33 6.63 -25.60
N ASP A 344 -3.31 5.81 -25.85
CA ASP A 344 -2.07 5.78 -25.04
C ASP A 344 -1.51 7.19 -24.81
N SER A 345 -1.17 7.49 -23.57
CA SER A 345 -0.69 8.83 -23.18
C SER A 345 0.82 8.98 -23.39
N LEU A 346 1.23 10.17 -23.83
CA LEU A 346 2.64 10.58 -23.88
C LEU A 346 3.14 11.15 -22.56
N THR A 347 2.25 11.37 -21.58
CA THR A 347 2.58 11.92 -20.27
C THR A 347 3.33 10.87 -19.45
N PRO A 348 4.59 11.11 -19.04
CA PRO A 348 5.27 10.19 -18.15
C PRO A 348 4.65 10.29 -16.75
N PRO A 349 4.53 9.16 -16.02
CA PRO A 349 4.09 9.20 -14.64
C PRO A 349 5.17 9.85 -13.74
N ASP A 350 4.75 10.42 -12.61
CA ASP A 350 5.66 10.91 -11.58
C ASP A 350 6.39 9.72 -10.95
N ARG A 351 7.71 9.73 -11.09
CA ARG A 351 8.63 8.69 -10.58
C ARG A 351 9.34 9.10 -9.31
N ILE A 352 9.21 10.36 -8.89
CA ILE A 352 9.93 10.95 -7.77
C ILE A 352 9.04 10.99 -6.54
N ASN A 353 7.80 11.45 -6.68
CA ASN A 353 6.86 11.56 -5.56
C ASN A 353 5.50 10.92 -5.87
N PRO A 354 5.47 9.62 -6.17
CA PRO A 354 4.21 8.91 -6.39
C PRO A 354 3.36 8.90 -5.11
N ARG A 355 2.04 8.79 -5.25
CA ARG A 355 1.07 8.71 -4.16
C ARG A 355 0.06 7.58 -4.37
N ILE A 356 -0.50 7.07 -3.28
CA ILE A 356 -1.60 6.09 -3.30
C ILE A 356 -2.89 6.82 -2.91
N ASP A 357 -3.94 6.67 -3.71
CA ASP A 357 -5.23 7.29 -3.42
C ASP A 357 -5.98 6.58 -2.27
N ASN A 358 -7.05 7.20 -1.78
CA ASN A 358 -7.80 6.65 -0.65
C ASN A 358 -8.41 5.27 -0.94
N MET A 359 -8.95 5.03 -2.13
CA MET A 359 -9.56 3.74 -2.46
C MET A 359 -8.50 2.65 -2.58
N GLN A 360 -7.39 2.95 -3.26
CA GLN A 360 -6.22 2.07 -3.35
C GLN A 360 -5.66 1.74 -1.97
N THR A 361 -5.59 2.72 -1.06
CA THR A 361 -5.20 2.49 0.34
C THR A 361 -6.10 1.46 1.03
N LEU A 362 -7.43 1.54 0.85
CA LEU A 362 -8.34 0.56 1.44
C LEU A 362 -8.15 -0.84 0.85
N ILE A 363 -7.93 -0.92 -0.47
CA ILE A 363 -7.68 -2.20 -1.18
C ILE A 363 -6.38 -2.83 -0.68
N ILE A 364 -5.28 -2.06 -0.60
CA ILE A 364 -4.00 -2.53 -0.07
C ILE A 364 -4.17 -3.05 1.35
N ARG A 365 -4.87 -2.30 2.22
CA ARG A 365 -5.06 -2.71 3.62
C ARG A 365 -5.91 -3.96 3.77
N ALA A 366 -6.76 -4.29 2.81
CA ALA A 366 -7.54 -5.52 2.77
C ALA A 366 -6.80 -6.70 2.13
N SER A 367 -5.61 -6.46 1.56
CA SER A 367 -4.77 -7.50 0.97
C SER A 367 -4.34 -8.53 2.00
N LYS A 368 -4.23 -9.80 1.55
CA LYS A 368 -3.69 -10.90 2.36
C LYS A 368 -2.25 -10.67 2.84
N HIS A 369 -1.52 -9.78 2.17
CA HIS A 369 -0.14 -9.42 2.49
C HIS A 369 -0.03 -8.41 3.65
N VAL A 370 -1.13 -7.69 3.95
CA VAL A 370 -1.13 -6.55 4.88
C VAL A 370 -1.95 -6.89 6.13
N THR A 371 -1.26 -7.18 7.23
CA THR A 371 -1.87 -7.69 8.47
C THR A 371 -1.46 -6.88 9.69
N TYR A 372 -2.23 -6.96 10.77
CA TYR A 372 -1.84 -6.32 12.03
C TYR A 372 -0.61 -6.96 12.71
N PHE A 373 -0.36 -8.24 12.40
CA PHE A 373 0.62 -9.07 13.07
C PHE A 373 1.39 -9.95 12.09
#